data_AF-A0A426VCJ9-F1
#
_entry.id   AF-A0A426VCJ9-F1
#
_cell.length_a   1.000
_cell.length_b   1.000
_cell.length_c   1.000
_cell.angle_alpha   90.00
_cell.angle_beta   90.00
_cell.angle_gamma   90.00
#
_symmetry.space_group_name_H-M   'P 1'
#
loop_
_entity.id
_entity.type
_entity.pdbx_description
1 polymer ?
#
loop_
_entity_poly.entity_id
_entity_poly.type
_entity_poly.pdbx_seq_one_letter_code
_entity_poly.pdbx_strand_id
1 'polypeptide(L)'
;MALMDFIKKQFIDVIEWTESTDGVLAWRYPFQDREIQNGATLVVRESQLALFVNEGQVADLFGPGTHRLTTQTLPVLTNLKNWDKLFASPFKSDVYFFSTRQQLDMRWGTAQPITLRDKDFGAVRLRAFGNYSLRLVDPRKFHTEVSGTREVYTMADLDGQLRGLMLQHISDAVAQSGVPFLDLAANQVAFAKALHLATSPAFEAIGLQLEGVTVQNVSLPEELQKILDQRIGMGMVGNDMGKFMQYQTAQAMPTLAAGAGGAGGSVAGDAAGLGAGLALGQVMAQSIQQGLQGGQPAVPAPAVVPLKPDEVMATLEKLADLKAKGILTEDEFSTKKAELLKKLV
;
A
#
# COMPACT_ATOMS: atom_id res chain seq x y z
N MET A 1 3.69 -69.72 1.71
CA MET A 1 4.25 -68.43 1.22
C MET A 1 3.26 -67.27 1.30
N ALA A 2 1.93 -67.47 1.42
CA ALA A 2 0.96 -66.35 1.53
C ALA A 2 0.77 -65.77 2.96
N LEU A 3 1.12 -66.52 4.01
CA LEU A 3 0.89 -66.09 5.40
C LEU A 3 1.94 -65.08 5.92
N MET A 4 3.19 -65.19 5.43
CA MET A 4 4.28 -64.25 5.76
C MET A 4 4.12 -62.89 5.09
N ASP A 5 3.53 -62.83 3.89
CA ASP A 5 3.21 -61.58 3.19
C ASP A 5 2.00 -60.87 3.80
N PHE A 6 1.07 -61.62 4.40
CA PHE A 6 -0.06 -61.05 5.15
C PHE A 6 0.37 -60.44 6.49
N ILE A 7 1.35 -61.06 7.18
CA ILE A 7 1.87 -60.58 8.47
C ILE A 7 2.81 -59.37 8.30
N LYS A 8 3.55 -59.27 7.17
CA LYS A 8 4.35 -58.08 6.85
C LYS A 8 3.52 -56.87 6.41
N LYS A 9 2.24 -57.01 6.10
CA LYS A 9 1.36 -55.88 5.75
C LYS A 9 0.84 -55.10 6.97
N GLN A 10 0.96 -55.63 8.19
CA GLN A 10 0.59 -54.95 9.43
C GLN A 10 1.74 -54.14 10.04
N PHE A 11 2.60 -53.52 9.23
CA PHE A 11 3.41 -52.43 9.78
C PHE A 11 2.47 -51.26 10.05
N ILE A 12 2.32 -50.92 11.33
CA ILE A 12 1.65 -49.70 11.77
C ILE A 12 2.42 -48.56 11.09
N ASP A 13 1.81 -47.96 10.07
CA ASP A 13 2.40 -46.81 9.40
C ASP A 13 2.52 -45.67 10.42
N VAL A 14 3.76 -45.22 10.64
CA VAL A 14 4.05 -44.03 11.42
C VAL A 14 3.97 -42.84 10.48
N ILE A 15 2.90 -42.09 10.61
CA ILE A 15 2.64 -40.88 9.83
C ILE A 15 3.25 -39.73 10.61
N GLU A 16 4.35 -39.18 10.10
CA GLU A 16 5.04 -38.06 10.70
C GLU A 16 5.59 -37.12 9.63
N TRP A 17 5.80 -35.87 10.02
CA TRP A 17 6.47 -34.89 9.19
C TRP A 17 7.55 -34.18 9.99
N THR A 18 8.74 -34.08 9.38
CA THR A 18 9.80 -33.19 9.85
C THR A 18 10.04 -32.15 8.77
N GLU A 19 9.97 -30.88 9.14
CA GLU A 19 10.21 -29.77 8.22
C GLU A 19 11.63 -29.87 7.65
N SER A 20 11.74 -30.15 6.35
CA SER A 20 13.02 -30.29 5.64
C SER A 20 13.51 -28.98 5.02
N THR A 21 12.62 -28.00 4.83
CA THR A 21 12.90 -26.71 4.19
C THR A 21 12.16 -25.61 4.93
N ASP A 22 12.78 -24.44 5.00
CA ASP A 22 12.17 -23.29 5.65
C ASP A 22 11.02 -22.71 4.81
N GLY A 23 10.02 -22.13 5.48
CA GLY A 23 8.87 -21.52 4.83
C GLY A 23 7.83 -22.49 4.28
N VAL A 24 7.85 -23.78 4.62
CA VAL A 24 6.74 -24.70 4.28
C VAL A 24 5.57 -24.45 5.24
N LEU A 25 4.42 -24.03 4.69
CA LEU A 25 3.20 -23.75 5.46
C LEU A 25 2.30 -24.97 5.55
N ALA A 26 2.18 -25.73 4.46
CA ALA A 26 1.41 -26.97 4.41
C ALA A 26 2.15 -28.05 3.61
N TRP A 27 2.07 -29.29 4.09
CA TRP A 27 2.65 -30.45 3.44
C TRP A 27 1.71 -31.64 3.55
N ARG A 28 1.44 -32.31 2.44
CA ARG A 28 0.63 -33.52 2.41
C ARG A 28 1.52 -34.75 2.54
N TYR A 29 1.17 -35.65 3.45
CA TYR A 29 1.86 -36.92 3.61
C TYR A 29 1.66 -37.81 2.36
N PRO A 30 2.74 -38.33 1.74
CA PRO A 30 2.67 -39.11 0.51
C PRO A 30 2.28 -40.57 0.81
N PHE A 31 0.98 -40.84 0.83
CA PHE A 31 0.47 -42.22 0.88
C PHE A 31 0.60 -42.90 -0.50
N GLN A 32 1.03 -44.16 -0.52
CA GLN A 32 0.80 -45.02 -1.67
C GLN A 32 -0.71 -45.28 -1.77
N ASP A 33 -1.29 -44.99 -2.94
CA ASP A 33 -2.73 -45.12 -3.25
C ASP A 33 -3.74 -44.31 -2.39
N ARG A 34 -3.26 -43.44 -1.48
CA ARG A 34 -4.08 -42.63 -0.55
C ARG A 34 -4.94 -43.45 0.41
N GLU A 35 -4.50 -44.66 0.75
CA GLU A 35 -5.18 -45.52 1.71
C GLU A 35 -4.43 -45.50 3.04
N ILE A 36 -5.14 -45.21 4.14
CA ILE A 36 -4.58 -45.23 5.50
C ILE A 36 -5.04 -46.51 6.19
N GLN A 37 -4.07 -47.27 6.69
CA GLN A 37 -4.37 -48.48 7.45
C GLN A 37 -5.01 -48.12 8.80
N ASN A 38 -6.06 -48.85 9.18
CA ASN A 38 -6.67 -48.68 10.49
C ASN A 38 -5.67 -49.01 11.60
N GLY A 39 -5.53 -48.10 12.56
CA GLY A 39 -4.55 -48.23 13.63
C GLY A 39 -3.18 -47.62 13.34
N ALA A 40 -3.02 -46.91 12.22
CA ALA A 40 -1.84 -46.07 11.95
C ALA A 40 -1.59 -45.09 13.10
N THR A 41 -0.31 -44.76 13.31
CA THR A 41 0.11 -43.84 14.38
C THR A 41 0.50 -42.51 13.75
N LEU A 42 -0.24 -41.45 14.08
CA LEU A 42 0.04 -40.09 13.68
C LEU A 42 0.90 -39.41 14.76
N VAL A 43 2.09 -38.95 14.39
CA VAL A 43 2.98 -38.19 15.28
C VAL A 43 3.02 -36.74 14.81
N VAL A 44 2.50 -35.84 15.63
CA VAL A 44 2.47 -34.39 15.37
C VAL A 44 3.52 -33.71 16.27
N ARG A 45 4.41 -32.92 15.69
CA ARG A 45 5.44 -32.19 16.45
C ARG A 45 4.86 -30.94 17.11
N GLU A 46 5.56 -30.38 18.10
CA GLU A 46 5.12 -29.19 18.86
C GLU A 46 4.81 -27.97 17.99
N SER A 47 5.56 -27.79 16.91
CA SER A 47 5.40 -26.67 15.98
C SER A 47 4.49 -26.99 14.79
N GLN A 48 3.61 -27.99 14.93
CA GLN A 48 2.79 -28.50 13.83
C GLN A 48 1.36 -28.78 14.26
N LEU A 49 0.48 -28.79 13.27
CA LEU A 49 -0.88 -29.33 13.35
C LEU A 49 -1.09 -30.30 12.19
N ALA A 50 -1.87 -31.35 12.40
CA ALA A 50 -2.19 -32.31 11.35
C ALA A 50 -3.70 -32.35 11.08
N LEU A 51 -4.09 -32.06 9.84
CA LEU A 51 -5.46 -32.12 9.36
C LEU A 51 -5.71 -33.45 8.67
N PHE A 52 -6.71 -34.17 9.15
CA PHE A 52 -7.16 -35.42 8.54
C PHE A 52 -8.36 -35.15 7.65
N VAL A 53 -8.22 -35.45 6.36
CA VAL A 53 -9.25 -35.28 5.34
C VAL A 53 -9.66 -36.67 4.86
N ASN A 54 -10.95 -36.98 4.98
CA ASN A 54 -11.51 -38.24 4.50
C ASN A 54 -12.55 -37.95 3.42
N GLU A 55 -12.41 -38.60 2.26
CA GLU A 55 -13.35 -38.48 1.14
C GLU A 55 -13.64 -37.02 0.73
N GLY A 56 -12.62 -36.16 0.84
CA GLY A 56 -12.72 -34.73 0.51
C GLY A 56 -13.38 -33.87 1.59
N GLN A 57 -13.73 -34.41 2.75
CA GLN A 57 -14.22 -33.66 3.89
C GLN A 57 -13.20 -33.62 5.02
N VAL A 58 -13.09 -32.45 5.66
CA VAL A 58 -12.22 -32.30 6.83
C VAL A 58 -12.82 -33.03 8.01
N ALA A 59 -12.21 -34.15 8.41
CA ALA A 59 -12.72 -35.01 9.46
C ALA A 59 -12.21 -34.58 10.84
N ASP A 60 -10.90 -34.32 10.99
CA ASP A 60 -10.37 -33.89 12.30
C ASP A 60 -9.08 -33.06 12.20
N LEU A 61 -8.74 -32.37 13.30
CA LEU A 61 -7.52 -31.56 13.46
C LEU A 61 -6.77 -32.01 14.72
N PHE A 62 -5.57 -32.54 14.53
CA PHE A 62 -4.73 -33.06 15.60
C PHE A 62 -3.66 -32.05 16.00
N GLY A 63 -3.57 -31.79 17.31
CA GLY A 63 -2.50 -31.02 17.94
C GLY A 63 -1.23 -31.83 18.17
N PRO A 64 -0.18 -31.22 18.75
CA PRO A 64 1.06 -31.90 19.09
C PRO A 64 0.86 -33.16 19.94
N GLY A 65 1.64 -34.20 19.65
CA GLY A 65 1.60 -35.48 20.35
C GLY A 65 1.41 -36.68 19.42
N THR A 66 1.29 -37.85 20.03
CA THR A 66 1.06 -39.12 19.33
C THR A 66 -0.40 -39.50 19.39
N HIS A 67 -1.02 -39.66 18.23
CA HIS A 67 -2.43 -39.97 18.06
C HIS A 67 -2.58 -41.29 17.32
N ARG A 68 -3.49 -42.15 17.78
CA ARG A 68 -3.81 -43.39 17.06
C ARG A 68 -5.02 -43.14 16.18
N LEU A 69 -4.86 -43.33 14.87
CA LEU A 69 -5.96 -43.14 13.92
C LEU A 69 -6.84 -44.39 13.92
N THR A 70 -8.00 -44.29 14.58
CA THR A 70 -9.03 -45.32 14.60
C THR A 70 -10.39 -44.73 14.26
N THR A 71 -11.33 -45.56 13.80
CA THR A 71 -12.72 -45.12 13.53
C THR A 71 -13.46 -44.58 14.75
N GLN A 72 -12.99 -44.86 15.96
CA GLN A 72 -13.59 -44.38 17.21
C GLN A 72 -13.07 -43.01 17.64
N THR A 73 -11.85 -42.65 17.25
CA THR A 73 -11.20 -41.39 17.62
C THR A 73 -11.56 -40.22 16.69
N LEU A 74 -12.27 -40.49 15.59
CA LEU A 74 -12.64 -39.51 14.58
C LEU A 74 -14.17 -39.24 14.64
N PRO A 75 -14.61 -38.05 15.10
CA PRO A 75 -16.02 -37.74 15.32
C PRO A 75 -16.88 -37.79 14.04
N VAL A 76 -16.34 -37.37 12.91
CA VAL A 76 -17.06 -37.35 11.63
C VAL A 76 -17.20 -38.77 11.05
N LEU A 77 -16.21 -39.65 11.25
CA LEU A 77 -16.34 -41.06 10.89
C LEU A 77 -17.35 -41.81 11.76
N THR A 78 -17.57 -41.35 13.00
CA THR A 78 -18.57 -41.91 13.90
C THR A 78 -20.01 -41.66 13.42
N ASN A 79 -20.27 -40.60 12.65
CA ASN A 79 -21.59 -40.38 12.03
C ASN A 79 -21.82 -41.20 10.76
N LEU A 80 -20.74 -41.72 10.14
CA LEU A 80 -20.78 -42.66 9.03
C LEU A 80 -20.93 -44.13 9.49
N LYS A 81 -21.17 -44.38 10.80
CA LYS A 81 -21.22 -45.69 11.49
C LYS A 81 -22.24 -46.73 11.01
N ASN A 82 -23.00 -46.48 9.95
CA ASN A 82 -23.88 -47.51 9.38
C ASN A 82 -23.18 -48.41 8.34
N TRP A 83 -21.86 -48.60 8.40
CA TRP A 83 -21.13 -49.38 7.41
C TRP A 83 -20.58 -50.69 7.98
N ASP A 84 -21.33 -51.75 7.72
CA ASP A 84 -21.14 -53.16 8.12
C ASP A 84 -19.99 -53.89 7.41
N LYS A 85 -19.10 -53.18 6.71
CA LYS A 85 -17.98 -53.79 5.98
C LYS A 85 -16.67 -53.57 6.70
N LEU A 86 -16.26 -54.60 7.42
CA LEU A 86 -14.90 -54.82 7.92
C LEU A 86 -13.86 -54.50 6.84
N PHE A 87 -13.24 -53.32 6.93
CA PHE A 87 -11.84 -52.99 6.60
C PHE A 87 -11.16 -53.71 5.41
N ALA A 88 -11.92 -54.00 4.35
CA ALA A 88 -11.40 -54.41 3.06
C ALA A 88 -11.94 -53.43 2.02
N SER A 89 -11.08 -52.48 1.61
CA SER A 89 -11.28 -51.50 0.50
C SER A 89 -12.11 -50.26 0.86
N PRO A 90 -12.07 -49.10 0.15
CA PRO A 90 -11.00 -48.33 -0.51
C PRO A 90 -11.21 -46.81 -0.24
N PHE A 91 -10.98 -46.32 0.98
CA PHE A 91 -11.29 -44.92 1.28
C PHE A 91 -10.04 -44.03 1.13
N LYS A 92 -10.12 -43.08 0.20
CA LYS A 92 -9.05 -42.11 -0.03
C LYS A 92 -9.03 -41.11 1.11
N SER A 93 -8.01 -41.23 1.96
CA SER A 93 -7.74 -40.31 3.06
C SER A 93 -6.43 -39.60 2.82
N ASP A 94 -6.39 -38.32 3.14
CA ASP A 94 -5.20 -37.48 3.02
C ASP A 94 -4.89 -36.88 4.41
N VAL A 95 -3.60 -36.85 4.77
CA VAL A 95 -3.12 -36.15 5.98
C VAL A 95 -2.29 -34.97 5.53
N TYR A 96 -2.68 -33.79 5.99
CA TYR A 96 -1.97 -32.54 5.74
C TYR A 96 -1.36 -32.04 7.04
N PHE A 97 -0.06 -31.87 7.07
CA PHE A 97 0.63 -31.18 8.14
C PHE A 97 0.76 -29.70 7.85
N PHE A 98 0.63 -28.87 8.87
CA PHE A 98 0.76 -27.43 8.81
C PHE A 98 1.78 -26.96 9.83
N SER A 99 2.67 -26.06 9.43
CA SER A 99 3.62 -25.44 10.36
C SER A 99 2.94 -24.31 11.12
N THR A 100 3.00 -24.34 12.45
CA THR A 100 2.54 -23.24 13.32
C THR A 100 3.69 -22.32 13.72
N ARG A 101 4.89 -22.51 13.15
CA ARG A 101 6.04 -21.62 13.38
C ARG A 101 5.73 -20.23 12.85
N GLN A 102 6.22 -19.24 13.58
CA GLN A 102 6.17 -17.86 13.11
C GLN A 102 7.10 -17.70 11.92
N GLN A 103 6.56 -17.21 10.80
CA GLN A 103 7.29 -16.78 9.63
C GLN A 103 7.76 -15.35 9.88
N LEU A 104 9.08 -15.17 9.90
CA LEU A 104 9.74 -13.92 10.27
C LEU A 104 10.28 -13.19 9.04
N ASP A 105 10.50 -11.88 9.18
CA ASP A 105 11.12 -11.02 8.15
C ASP A 105 10.42 -11.06 6.78
N MET A 106 9.09 -11.19 6.77
CA MET A 106 8.31 -11.05 5.54
C MET A 106 8.33 -9.59 5.11
N ARG A 107 8.78 -9.27 3.90
CA ARG A 107 8.95 -7.88 3.46
C ARG A 107 7.66 -7.33 2.86
N TRP A 108 7.34 -6.08 3.18
CA TRP A 108 6.29 -5.31 2.52
C TRP A 108 6.80 -3.93 2.15
N GLY A 109 6.25 -3.34 1.09
CA GLY A 109 6.62 -1.99 0.69
C GLY A 109 5.93 -1.52 -0.58
N THR A 110 5.67 -0.22 -0.66
CA THR A 110 4.99 0.42 -1.79
C THR A 110 5.96 0.48 -2.98
N ALA A 111 5.71 -0.27 -4.05
CA ALA A 111 6.52 -0.18 -5.27
C ALA A 111 6.37 1.19 -5.97
N GLN A 112 5.14 1.72 -5.99
CA GLN A 112 4.81 3.05 -6.49
C GLN A 112 4.24 3.91 -5.35
N PRO A 113 4.41 5.24 -5.38
CA PRO A 113 3.81 6.10 -4.38
C PRO A 113 2.30 5.94 -4.32
N ILE A 114 1.77 5.67 -3.14
CA ILE A 114 0.33 5.64 -2.90
C ILE A 114 -0.15 7.05 -2.55
N THR A 115 -1.32 7.44 -3.04
CA THR A 115 -1.91 8.75 -2.72
C THR A 115 -2.88 8.58 -1.56
N LEU A 116 -2.62 9.29 -0.48
CA LEU A 116 -3.38 9.27 0.77
C LEU A 116 -3.97 10.66 1.02
N ARG A 117 -5.14 10.71 1.66
CA ARG A 117 -5.73 11.98 2.08
C ARG A 117 -5.28 12.28 3.50
N ASP A 118 -4.56 13.37 3.64
CA ASP A 118 -4.13 13.96 4.90
C ASP A 118 -5.00 15.17 5.26
N LYS A 119 -5.23 15.37 6.57
CA LYS A 119 -6.09 16.45 7.07
C LYS A 119 -5.46 17.84 6.97
N ASP A 120 -4.13 17.94 7.04
CA ASP A 120 -3.39 19.21 7.10
C ASP A 120 -2.82 19.61 5.73
N PHE A 121 -2.58 18.63 4.85
CA PHE A 121 -1.92 18.81 3.54
C PHE A 121 -2.76 18.35 2.33
N GLY A 122 -3.94 17.76 2.53
CA GLY A 122 -4.77 17.28 1.42
C GLY A 122 -4.23 15.98 0.82
N ALA A 123 -4.11 15.87 -0.51
CA ALA A 123 -3.62 14.64 -1.14
C ALA A 123 -2.09 14.54 -1.05
N VAL A 124 -1.58 13.58 -0.28
CA VAL A 124 -0.16 13.31 -0.06
C VAL A 124 0.22 12.00 -0.74
N ARG A 125 1.25 12.02 -1.58
CA ARG A 125 1.86 10.80 -2.11
C ARG A 125 2.90 10.28 -1.14
N LEU A 126 2.99 8.96 -1.00
CA LEU A 126 3.89 8.34 -0.03
C LEU A 126 4.56 7.09 -0.58
N ARG A 127 5.83 6.88 -0.19
CA ARG A 127 6.43 5.54 -0.18
C ARG A 127 6.74 5.08 1.24
N ALA A 128 6.40 3.84 1.56
CA ALA A 128 6.74 3.23 2.84
C ALA A 128 7.13 1.75 2.65
N PHE A 129 8.02 1.26 3.50
CA PHE A 129 8.38 -0.16 3.52
C PHE A 129 8.74 -0.62 4.92
N GLY A 130 8.72 -1.94 5.10
CA GLY A 130 9.11 -2.58 6.33
C GLY A 130 9.02 -4.10 6.23
N ASN A 131 8.84 -4.74 7.38
CA ASN A 131 8.62 -6.17 7.45
C ASN A 131 7.43 -6.50 8.37
N TYR A 132 6.95 -7.72 8.27
CA TYR A 132 5.90 -8.28 9.08
C TYR A 132 6.26 -9.72 9.43
N SER A 133 5.57 -10.24 10.43
CA SER A 133 5.65 -11.64 10.80
C SER A 133 4.25 -12.19 10.98
N LEU A 134 4.09 -13.47 10.66
CA LEU A 134 2.80 -14.13 10.70
C LEU A 134 2.97 -15.56 11.19
N ARG A 135 1.87 -16.21 11.56
CA ARG A 135 1.84 -17.66 11.72
C ARG A 135 0.49 -18.22 11.25
N LEU A 136 0.47 -19.51 10.95
CA LEU A 136 -0.75 -20.22 10.65
C LEU A 136 -1.43 -20.64 11.96
N VAL A 137 -2.71 -20.27 12.11
CA VAL A 137 -3.51 -20.54 13.33
C VAL A 137 -4.75 -21.38 13.06
N ASP A 138 -5.31 -21.30 11.86
CA ASP A 138 -6.48 -22.08 11.46
C ASP A 138 -6.17 -22.93 10.22
N PRO A 139 -5.66 -24.16 10.40
CA PRO A 139 -5.39 -25.08 9.30
C PRO A 139 -6.62 -25.46 8.48
N ARG A 140 -7.82 -25.46 9.08
CA ARG A 140 -9.05 -25.85 8.35
C ARG A 140 -9.36 -24.79 7.31
N LYS A 141 -9.41 -23.53 7.75
CA LYS A 141 -9.64 -22.38 6.87
C LYS A 141 -8.54 -22.23 5.83
N PHE A 142 -7.27 -22.33 6.25
CA PHE A 142 -6.14 -22.24 5.32
C PHE A 142 -6.17 -23.37 4.28
N HIS A 143 -6.56 -24.59 4.66
CA HIS A 143 -6.70 -25.70 3.73
C HIS A 143 -7.80 -25.46 2.70
N THR A 144 -8.99 -25.05 3.14
CA THR A 144 -10.14 -24.86 2.26
C THR A 144 -9.97 -23.66 1.31
N GLU A 145 -9.38 -22.55 1.78
CA GLU A 145 -9.30 -21.31 1.02
C GLU A 145 -7.97 -21.12 0.26
N VAL A 146 -6.86 -21.70 0.75
CA VAL A 146 -5.50 -21.35 0.28
C VAL A 146 -4.72 -22.56 -0.24
N SER A 147 -4.40 -23.54 0.62
CA SER A 147 -3.48 -24.61 0.22
C SER A 147 -4.16 -25.68 -0.65
N GLY A 148 -5.44 -25.93 -0.41
CA GLY A 148 -6.21 -26.98 -1.09
C GLY A 148 -5.53 -28.34 -1.03
N THR A 149 -5.60 -29.07 -2.13
CA THR A 149 -5.07 -30.43 -2.26
C THR A 149 -3.59 -30.49 -2.69
N ARG A 150 -2.87 -29.36 -2.69
CA ARG A 150 -1.47 -29.31 -3.11
C ARG A 150 -0.61 -30.16 -2.19
N GLU A 151 0.44 -30.76 -2.75
CA GLU A 151 1.37 -31.58 -1.97
C GLU A 151 2.21 -30.72 -1.02
N VAL A 152 2.71 -29.59 -1.52
CA VAL A 152 3.47 -28.62 -0.74
C VAL A 152 2.90 -27.24 -1.03
N TYR A 153 2.74 -26.45 0.03
CA TYR A 153 2.39 -25.04 -0.06
C TYR A 153 3.38 -24.24 0.79
N THR A 154 4.06 -23.29 0.16
CA THR A 154 5.14 -22.52 0.79
C THR A 154 4.74 -21.07 1.01
N MET A 155 5.49 -20.40 1.87
CA MET A 155 5.36 -18.96 2.09
C MET A 155 5.61 -18.18 0.79
N ALA A 156 6.53 -18.64 -0.06
CA ALA A 156 6.83 -18.02 -1.34
C ALA A 156 5.61 -18.02 -2.30
N ASP A 157 4.76 -19.05 -2.25
CA ASP A 157 3.53 -19.11 -3.05
C ASP A 157 2.53 -18.00 -2.65
N LEU A 158 2.54 -17.58 -1.38
CA LEU A 158 1.55 -16.67 -0.79
C LEU A 158 2.04 -15.22 -0.61
N ASP A 159 3.36 -15.05 -0.58
CA ASP A 159 4.07 -13.82 -0.28
C ASP A 159 3.64 -12.61 -1.14
N GLY A 160 3.39 -12.82 -2.44
CA GLY A 160 2.87 -11.77 -3.32
C GLY A 160 1.48 -11.25 -2.91
N GLN A 161 0.58 -12.14 -2.54
CA GLN A 161 -0.79 -11.80 -2.13
C GLN A 161 -0.79 -11.07 -0.80
N LEU A 162 -0.02 -11.54 0.18
CA LEU A 162 0.07 -10.88 1.50
C LEU A 162 0.69 -9.50 1.43
N ARG A 163 1.72 -9.32 0.60
CA ARG A 163 2.25 -7.98 0.30
C ARG A 163 1.16 -7.06 -0.25
N GLY A 164 0.36 -7.56 -1.18
CA GLY A 164 -0.78 -6.82 -1.73
C GLY A 164 -1.76 -6.38 -0.64
N LEU A 165 -2.13 -7.31 0.26
CA LEU A 165 -3.02 -7.02 1.39
C LEU A 165 -2.45 -5.94 2.32
N MET A 166 -1.17 -6.06 2.70
CA MET A 166 -0.49 -5.05 3.51
C MET A 166 -0.57 -3.66 2.85
N LEU A 167 -0.35 -3.57 1.54
CA LEU A 167 -0.40 -2.29 0.81
C LEU A 167 -1.82 -1.72 0.71
N GLN A 168 -2.81 -2.58 0.47
CA GLN A 168 -4.20 -2.19 0.37
C GLN A 168 -4.69 -1.51 1.66
N HIS A 169 -4.28 -2.03 2.82
CA HIS A 169 -4.72 -1.53 4.13
C HIS A 169 -3.91 -0.37 4.69
N ILE A 170 -2.89 0.15 3.98
CA ILE A 170 -2.19 1.37 4.42
C ILE A 170 -3.15 2.57 4.48
N SER A 171 -3.98 2.73 3.47
CA SER A 171 -4.95 3.85 3.42
C SER A 171 -5.96 3.75 4.55
N ASP A 172 -6.44 2.53 4.83
CA ASP A 172 -7.35 2.24 5.92
C ASP A 172 -6.71 2.54 7.29
N ALA A 173 -5.45 2.14 7.48
CA ALA A 173 -4.70 2.38 8.71
C ALA A 173 -4.58 3.89 9.01
N VAL A 174 -4.25 4.70 8.01
CA VAL A 174 -4.16 6.16 8.17
C VAL A 174 -5.53 6.74 8.49
N ALA A 175 -6.56 6.38 7.72
CA ALA A 175 -7.91 6.89 7.90
C ALA A 175 -8.51 6.54 9.28
N GLN A 176 -8.34 5.30 9.73
CA GLN A 176 -8.87 4.81 11.01
C GLN A 176 -8.12 5.38 12.22
N SER A 177 -6.84 5.73 12.07
CA SER A 177 -6.05 6.27 13.18
C SER A 177 -6.54 7.65 13.63
N GLY A 178 -7.14 8.45 12.73
CA GLY A 178 -7.50 9.85 12.98
C GLY A 178 -6.31 10.80 13.20
N VAL A 179 -5.08 10.30 13.12
CA VAL A 179 -3.83 11.05 13.28
C VAL A 179 -3.42 11.56 11.88
N PRO A 180 -2.97 12.82 11.74
CA PRO A 180 -2.46 13.26 10.44
C PRO A 180 -1.28 12.38 10.04
N PHE A 181 -1.17 12.14 8.75
CA PHE A 181 -0.22 11.21 8.20
C PHE A 181 1.23 11.60 8.55
N LEU A 182 1.56 12.89 8.58
CA LEU A 182 2.91 13.33 8.95
C LEU A 182 3.29 12.97 10.39
N ASP A 183 2.34 13.04 11.32
CA ASP A 183 2.58 12.65 12.71
C ASP A 183 2.73 11.13 12.83
N LEU A 184 1.97 10.35 12.03
CA LEU A 184 2.17 8.90 11.91
C LEU A 184 3.52 8.56 11.26
N ALA A 185 3.93 9.31 10.25
CA ALA A 185 5.21 9.11 9.57
C ALA A 185 6.39 9.42 10.51
N ALA A 186 6.23 10.44 11.37
CA ALA A 186 7.18 10.75 12.43
C ALA A 186 7.19 9.67 13.52
N ASN A 187 6.07 9.00 13.77
CA ASN A 187 5.94 7.92 14.73
C ASN A 187 5.69 6.55 14.06
N GLN A 188 6.78 5.96 13.56
CA GLN A 188 6.76 4.67 12.86
C GLN A 188 6.11 3.54 13.68
N VAL A 189 6.21 3.58 15.01
CA VAL A 189 5.57 2.59 15.89
C VAL A 189 4.06 2.73 15.87
N ALA A 190 3.55 3.97 15.94
CA ALA A 190 2.11 4.23 15.83
C ALA A 190 1.58 3.82 14.44
N PHE A 191 2.32 4.12 13.37
CA PHE A 191 1.95 3.70 12.02
C PHE A 191 1.94 2.17 11.87
N ALA A 192 2.94 1.48 12.39
CA ALA A 192 3.00 0.02 12.38
C ALA A 192 1.83 -0.61 13.14
N LYS A 193 1.45 -0.05 14.30
CA LYS A 193 0.30 -0.50 15.08
C LYS A 193 -1.02 -0.29 14.33
N ALA A 194 -1.20 0.88 13.70
CA ALA A 194 -2.39 1.15 12.90
C ALA A 194 -2.50 0.20 11.70
N LEU A 195 -1.38 -0.06 11.02
CA LEU A 195 -1.33 -0.99 9.90
C LEU A 195 -1.61 -2.44 10.33
N HIS A 196 -1.06 -2.86 11.47
CA HIS A 196 -1.34 -4.16 12.08
C HIS A 196 -2.85 -4.32 12.35
N LEU A 197 -3.47 -3.34 13.01
CA LEU A 197 -4.89 -3.39 13.34
C LEU A 197 -5.77 -3.44 12.08
N ALA A 198 -5.47 -2.61 11.08
CA ALA A 198 -6.24 -2.55 9.84
C ALA A 198 -6.13 -3.84 9.00
N THR A 199 -4.96 -4.50 9.03
CA THR A 199 -4.66 -5.64 8.16
C THR A 199 -4.98 -6.99 8.80
N SER A 200 -4.98 -7.08 10.14
CA SER A 200 -5.19 -8.35 10.87
C SER A 200 -6.43 -9.13 10.42
N PRO A 201 -7.62 -8.50 10.23
CA PRO A 201 -8.82 -9.23 9.80
C PRO A 201 -8.68 -9.93 8.45
N ALA A 202 -7.92 -9.34 7.51
CA ALA A 202 -7.69 -9.94 6.20
C ALA A 202 -6.81 -11.20 6.26
N PHE A 203 -5.86 -11.24 7.21
CA PHE A 203 -5.05 -12.43 7.46
C PHE A 203 -5.88 -13.52 8.16
N GLU A 204 -6.70 -13.14 9.13
CA GLU A 204 -7.59 -14.06 9.84
C GLU A 204 -8.64 -14.69 8.92
N ALA A 205 -9.06 -13.97 7.88
CA ALA A 205 -9.98 -14.47 6.86
C ALA A 205 -9.43 -15.68 6.09
N ILE A 206 -8.11 -15.84 6.01
CA ILE A 206 -7.42 -16.95 5.35
C ILE A 206 -6.73 -17.92 6.33
N GLY A 207 -7.00 -17.79 7.63
CA GLY A 207 -6.49 -18.69 8.67
C GLY A 207 -5.07 -18.38 9.17
N LEU A 208 -4.59 -17.17 8.89
CA LEU A 208 -3.30 -16.67 9.35
C LEU A 208 -3.50 -15.64 10.47
N GLN A 209 -2.55 -15.56 11.39
CA GLN A 209 -2.45 -14.51 12.38
C GLN A 209 -1.28 -13.60 12.03
N LEU A 210 -1.53 -12.30 11.94
CA LEU A 210 -0.51 -11.28 11.82
C LEU A 210 0.09 -11.03 13.22
N GLU A 211 1.32 -11.47 13.43
CA GLU A 211 1.99 -11.41 14.74
C GLU A 211 2.61 -10.04 15.01
N GLY A 212 3.19 -9.43 13.98
CA GLY A 212 3.84 -8.15 14.12
C GLY A 212 4.06 -7.46 12.80
N VAL A 213 4.08 -6.13 12.85
CA VAL A 213 4.40 -5.26 11.71
C VAL A 213 5.47 -4.28 12.19
N THR A 214 6.49 -4.09 11.37
CA THR A 214 7.51 -3.07 11.54
C THR A 214 7.51 -2.18 10.32
N VAL A 215 7.73 -0.89 10.56
CA VAL A 215 7.93 0.12 9.53
C VAL A 215 9.37 0.56 9.63
N GLN A 216 10.12 0.47 8.53
CA GLN A 216 11.54 0.82 8.52
C GLN A 216 11.77 2.22 7.95
N ASN A 217 10.96 2.62 6.96
CA ASN A 217 11.04 3.94 6.38
C ASN A 217 9.69 4.40 5.84
N VAL A 218 9.48 5.71 5.94
CA VAL A 218 8.33 6.43 5.41
C VAL A 218 8.91 7.67 4.71
N SER A 219 8.90 7.69 3.38
CA SER A 219 9.48 8.77 2.58
C SER A 219 8.40 9.50 1.78
N LEU A 220 8.41 10.83 1.93
CA LEU A 220 7.61 11.73 1.13
C LEU A 220 8.34 11.98 -0.21
N PRO A 221 7.63 12.08 -1.34
CA PRO A 221 8.23 12.51 -2.60
C PRO A 221 8.87 13.90 -2.46
N GLU A 222 9.97 14.11 -3.20
CA GLU A 222 10.75 15.36 -3.16
C GLU A 222 9.91 16.62 -3.42
N GLU A 223 8.85 16.52 -4.25
CA GLU A 223 7.94 17.64 -4.51
C GLU A 223 7.24 18.12 -3.24
N LEU A 224 6.78 17.19 -2.40
CA LEU A 224 6.13 17.54 -1.14
C LEU A 224 7.15 17.99 -0.10
N GLN A 225 8.37 17.43 -0.11
CA GLN A 225 9.46 17.94 0.73
C GLN A 225 9.75 19.40 0.42
N LYS A 226 9.85 19.78 -0.87
CA LYS A 226 10.04 21.19 -1.27
C LYS A 226 8.90 22.10 -0.82
N ILE A 227 7.65 21.65 -0.94
CA ILE A 227 6.47 22.41 -0.48
C ILE A 227 6.46 22.53 1.04
N LEU A 228 6.82 21.47 1.77
CA LEU A 228 6.97 21.49 3.22
C LEU A 228 8.08 22.47 3.63
N ASP A 229 9.25 22.40 3.01
CA ASP A 229 10.38 23.30 3.30
C ASP A 229 10.01 24.75 3.00
N GLN A 230 9.28 25.02 1.92
CA GLN A 230 8.78 26.35 1.59
C GLN A 230 7.73 26.84 2.61
N ARG A 231 6.81 25.97 3.04
CA ARG A 231 5.78 26.31 4.04
C ARG A 231 6.38 26.50 5.43
N ILE A 232 7.38 25.70 5.81
CA ILE A 232 8.16 25.84 7.04
C ILE A 232 8.96 27.14 7.00
N GLY A 233 9.63 27.44 5.88
CA GLY A 233 10.30 28.71 5.66
C GLY A 233 9.34 29.90 5.82
N MET A 234 8.15 29.82 5.22
CA MET A 234 7.12 30.86 5.32
C MET A 234 6.51 30.96 6.74
N GLY A 235 6.36 29.83 7.45
CA GLY A 235 5.90 29.80 8.85
C GLY A 235 6.93 30.34 9.84
N MET A 236 8.22 30.09 9.59
CA MET A 236 9.34 30.64 10.36
C MET A 236 9.54 32.13 10.12
N VAL A 237 9.15 32.60 8.93
CA VAL A 237 9.04 34.02 8.56
C VAL A 237 7.87 34.71 9.27
N GLY A 238 6.77 34.01 9.54
CA GLY A 238 5.62 34.52 10.30
C GLY A 238 4.96 35.77 9.67
N ASN A 239 4.21 36.53 10.49
CA ASN A 239 3.57 37.81 10.11
C ASN A 239 4.56 38.95 9.76
N ASP A 240 5.87 38.68 9.79
CA ASP A 240 6.91 39.64 9.47
C ASP A 240 7.14 39.71 7.95
N MET A 241 6.40 40.60 7.29
CA MET A 241 6.53 40.90 5.85
C MET A 241 7.98 41.19 5.42
N GLY A 242 8.81 41.73 6.33
CA GLY A 242 10.24 41.97 6.09
C GLY A 242 11.07 40.69 5.93
N LYS A 243 10.78 39.64 6.71
CA LYS A 243 11.45 38.34 6.58
C LYS A 243 10.98 37.57 5.34
N PHE A 244 9.74 37.79 4.90
CA PHE A 244 9.20 37.20 3.67
C PHE A 244 9.91 37.77 2.43
N MET A 245 10.11 39.08 2.39
CA MET A 245 10.91 39.72 1.33
C MET A 245 12.36 39.24 1.34
N GLN A 246 12.99 39.08 2.51
CA GLN A 246 14.33 38.52 2.61
C GLN A 246 14.40 37.06 2.14
N TYR A 247 13.42 36.22 2.50
CA TYR A 247 13.36 34.82 2.08
C TYR A 247 13.13 34.66 0.57
N GLN A 248 12.22 35.43 -0.02
CA GLN A 248 12.01 35.43 -1.47
C GLN A 248 13.26 35.91 -2.22
N THR A 249 13.93 36.94 -1.71
CA THR A 249 15.19 37.45 -2.29
C THR A 249 16.31 36.41 -2.18
N ALA A 250 16.39 35.71 -1.05
CA ALA A 250 17.39 34.67 -0.83
C ALA A 250 17.15 33.42 -1.70
N GLN A 251 15.90 33.04 -1.98
CA GLN A 251 15.59 31.96 -2.93
C GLN A 251 15.82 32.36 -4.39
N ALA A 252 15.67 33.64 -4.73
CA ALA A 252 15.96 34.15 -6.07
C ALA A 252 17.46 34.26 -6.35
N MET A 253 18.30 34.40 -5.33
CA MET A 253 19.76 34.52 -5.49
C MET A 253 20.42 33.31 -6.19
N PRO A 254 20.14 32.05 -5.82
CA PRO A 254 20.67 30.88 -6.52
C PRO A 254 20.23 30.78 -7.98
N THR A 255 18.98 31.12 -8.31
CA THR A 255 18.47 31.14 -9.70
C THR A 255 19.06 32.29 -10.50
N LEU A 256 19.31 33.45 -9.88
CA LEU A 256 20.04 34.57 -10.48
C LEU A 256 21.53 34.25 -10.68
N ALA A 257 22.15 33.53 -9.74
CA ALA A 257 23.54 33.07 -9.85
C ALA A 257 23.71 31.96 -10.91
N ALA A 258 22.72 31.06 -11.04
CA ALA A 258 22.67 30.06 -12.10
C ALA A 258 22.48 30.70 -13.49
N GLY A 259 21.75 31.81 -13.59
CA GLY A 259 21.67 32.63 -14.80
C GLY A 259 22.96 33.41 -15.10
N ALA A 260 23.69 33.84 -14.07
CA ALA A 260 24.96 34.56 -14.22
C ALA A 260 26.16 33.65 -14.59
N GLY A 261 26.05 32.34 -14.36
CA GLY A 261 27.10 31.35 -14.69
C GLY A 261 26.98 30.71 -16.08
N GLY A 262 25.89 30.96 -16.81
CA GLY A 262 25.65 30.42 -18.15
C GLY A 262 26.16 31.36 -19.23
N ALA A 263 27.29 30.99 -19.84
CA ALA A 263 27.86 31.70 -20.98
C ALA A 263 26.83 31.91 -22.11
N GLY A 264 26.52 33.16 -22.46
CA GLY A 264 25.94 33.51 -23.77
C GLY A 264 24.66 34.37 -23.82
N GLY A 265 24.16 34.95 -22.72
CA GLY A 265 22.99 35.85 -22.72
C GLY A 265 23.35 37.32 -22.56
N SER A 266 22.77 38.20 -23.37
CA SER A 266 23.10 39.62 -23.48
C SER A 266 22.87 40.43 -22.18
N VAL A 267 23.96 40.99 -21.66
CA VAL A 267 24.05 41.90 -20.49
C VAL A 267 23.13 43.14 -20.58
N ALA A 268 22.60 43.46 -21.76
CA ALA A 268 21.70 44.59 -21.96
C ALA A 268 20.22 44.32 -21.59
N GLY A 269 19.77 43.07 -21.59
CA GLY A 269 18.38 42.71 -21.28
C GLY A 269 18.08 42.69 -19.77
N ASP A 270 19.00 42.16 -18.99
CA ASP A 270 18.82 41.98 -17.53
C ASP A 270 19.13 43.25 -16.72
N ALA A 271 19.98 44.15 -17.22
CA ALA A 271 20.15 45.48 -16.63
C ALA A 271 18.88 46.35 -16.81
N ALA A 272 18.14 46.17 -17.91
CA ALA A 272 16.85 46.81 -18.13
C ALA A 272 15.75 46.23 -17.22
N GLY A 273 15.77 44.92 -16.95
CA GLY A 273 14.87 44.27 -15.98
C GLY A 273 15.09 44.72 -14.54
N LEU A 274 16.36 44.89 -14.12
CA LEU A 274 16.72 45.47 -12.82
C LEU A 274 16.37 46.96 -12.71
N GLY A 275 16.63 47.75 -13.76
CA GLY A 275 16.25 49.17 -13.81
C GLY A 275 14.73 49.38 -13.79
N ALA A 276 13.98 48.52 -14.48
CA ALA A 276 12.52 48.53 -14.48
C ALA A 276 11.94 48.06 -13.14
N GLY A 277 12.53 47.04 -12.50
CA GLY A 277 12.10 46.56 -11.18
C GLY A 277 12.32 47.58 -10.07
N LEU A 278 13.43 48.32 -10.10
CA LEU A 278 13.70 49.41 -9.15
C LEU A 278 12.82 50.64 -9.41
N ALA A 279 12.56 50.98 -10.67
CA ALA A 279 11.65 52.08 -11.03
C ALA A 279 10.19 51.77 -10.63
N LEU A 280 9.74 50.53 -10.85
CA LEU A 280 8.39 50.08 -10.49
C LEU A 280 8.23 49.94 -8.96
N GLY A 281 9.31 49.55 -8.27
CA GLY A 281 9.39 49.55 -6.80
C GLY A 281 9.30 50.95 -6.17
N GLN A 282 9.91 51.96 -6.79
CA GLN A 282 9.78 53.36 -6.32
C GLN A 282 8.37 53.92 -6.54
N VAL A 283 7.74 53.64 -7.68
CA VAL A 283 6.37 54.08 -7.97
C VAL A 283 5.35 53.39 -7.05
N MET A 284 5.57 52.10 -6.73
CA MET A 284 4.73 51.35 -5.79
C MET A 284 4.92 51.78 -4.34
N ALA A 285 6.14 52.15 -3.94
CA ALA A 285 6.40 52.70 -2.60
C ALA A 285 5.70 54.07 -2.40
N GLN A 286 5.67 54.91 -3.45
CA GLN A 286 4.97 56.20 -3.39
C GLN A 286 3.45 56.06 -3.38
N SER A 287 2.88 55.07 -4.07
CA SER A 287 1.42 54.85 -4.08
C SER A 287 0.90 54.26 -2.75
N ILE A 288 1.70 53.42 -2.07
CA ILE A 288 1.37 52.90 -0.74
C ILE A 288 1.41 54.02 0.31
N GLN A 289 2.32 54.99 0.17
CA GLN A 289 2.42 56.12 1.10
C GLN A 289 1.25 57.11 0.98
N GLN A 290 0.61 57.20 -0.19
CA GLN A 290 -0.63 57.97 -0.39
C GLN A 290 -1.90 57.23 0.04
N GLY A 291 -1.87 55.91 0.17
CA GLY A 291 -3.01 55.11 0.64
C GLY A 291 -3.24 55.13 2.16
N LEU A 292 -2.29 55.65 2.94
CA LEU A 292 -2.30 55.63 4.41
C LEU A 292 -2.82 56.93 5.08
N GLN A 293 -3.30 57.91 4.32
CA GLN A 293 -3.88 59.15 4.85
C GLN A 293 -5.20 59.51 4.14
N GLY A 294 -6.33 59.29 4.83
CA GLY A 294 -7.64 59.88 4.49
C GLY A 294 -8.76 58.87 4.18
N GLY A 295 -9.80 58.83 5.01
CA GLY A 295 -10.84 57.78 5.03
C GLY A 295 -12.18 58.09 4.32
N GLN A 296 -12.87 56.98 3.95
CA GLN A 296 -14.32 56.67 3.80
C GLN A 296 -15.28 57.64 3.04
N PRO A 297 -16.46 57.20 2.51
CA PRO A 297 -17.18 55.91 2.68
C PRO A 297 -17.78 55.23 1.40
N ALA A 298 -18.21 53.97 1.60
CA ALA A 298 -19.36 53.25 1.04
C ALA A 298 -19.47 52.85 -0.47
N VAL A 299 -20.12 51.69 -0.64
CA VAL A 299 -20.31 50.80 -1.80
C VAL A 299 -21.32 51.34 -2.83
N PRO A 300 -21.25 50.92 -4.12
CA PRO A 300 -22.23 49.92 -4.58
C PRO A 300 -21.65 48.79 -5.46
N ALA A 301 -22.50 47.78 -5.67
CA ALA A 301 -22.32 46.46 -6.29
C ALA A 301 -21.64 46.44 -7.69
N PRO A 302 -21.07 45.28 -8.11
CA PRO A 302 -20.18 45.22 -9.26
C PRO A 302 -20.94 45.28 -10.59
N ALA A 303 -20.55 46.23 -11.44
CA ALA A 303 -20.88 46.23 -12.86
C ALA A 303 -19.84 45.40 -13.62
N VAL A 304 -20.33 44.54 -14.51
CA VAL A 304 -19.54 43.68 -15.40
C VAL A 304 -18.70 44.56 -16.33
N VAL A 305 -17.37 44.48 -16.23
CA VAL A 305 -16.46 45.24 -17.09
C VAL A 305 -16.28 44.46 -18.41
N PRO A 306 -16.55 45.06 -19.58
CA PRO A 306 -16.28 44.42 -20.87
C PRO A 306 -14.76 44.31 -21.08
N LEU A 307 -14.30 43.13 -21.52
CA LEU A 307 -12.91 42.86 -21.89
C LEU A 307 -12.49 43.81 -23.00
N LYS A 308 -11.32 44.44 -22.85
CA LYS A 308 -10.77 45.36 -23.86
C LYS A 308 -10.37 44.57 -25.11
N PRO A 309 -10.57 45.12 -26.33
CA PRO A 309 -10.22 44.44 -27.58
C PRO A 309 -8.77 43.92 -27.65
N ASP A 310 -7.84 44.62 -27.01
CA ASP A 310 -6.42 44.26 -26.96
C ASP A 310 -6.16 42.96 -26.17
N GLU A 311 -6.94 42.70 -25.12
CA GLU A 311 -6.82 41.47 -24.32
C GLU A 311 -7.40 40.26 -25.05
N VAL A 312 -8.41 40.48 -25.89
CA VAL A 312 -9.01 39.44 -26.73
C VAL A 312 -8.06 39.03 -27.86
N MET A 313 -7.34 39.98 -28.45
CA MET A 313 -6.32 39.67 -29.46
C MET A 313 -5.10 38.96 -28.86
N ALA A 314 -4.63 39.40 -27.70
CA ALA A 314 -3.52 38.74 -27.00
C ALA A 314 -3.86 37.30 -26.54
N THR A 315 -5.13 37.03 -26.22
CA THR A 315 -5.58 35.66 -25.88
C THR A 315 -5.71 34.77 -27.12
N LEU A 316 -6.06 35.33 -28.29
CA LEU A 316 -6.06 34.59 -29.56
C LEU A 316 -4.65 34.17 -30.00
N GLU A 317 -3.64 35.02 -29.81
CA GLU A 317 -2.24 34.67 -30.10
C GLU A 317 -1.74 33.54 -29.20
N LYS A 318 -2.02 33.60 -27.90
CA LYS A 318 -1.66 32.52 -26.96
C LYS A 318 -2.35 31.20 -27.29
N LEU A 319 -3.60 31.23 -27.75
CA LEU A 319 -4.31 30.03 -28.18
C LEU A 319 -3.72 29.45 -29.47
N ALA A 320 -3.23 30.30 -30.38
CA ALA A 320 -2.56 29.85 -31.61
C ALA A 320 -1.21 29.17 -31.29
N ASP A 321 -0.46 29.69 -30.33
CA ASP A 321 0.77 29.08 -29.82
C ASP A 321 0.53 27.72 -29.16
N LEU A 322 -0.55 27.58 -28.40
CA LEU A 322 -0.90 26.30 -27.75
C LEU A 322 -1.35 25.24 -28.77
N LYS A 323 -2.03 25.66 -29.84
CA LYS A 323 -2.33 24.80 -30.98
C LYS A 323 -1.05 24.39 -31.72
N ALA A 324 -0.13 25.33 -31.97
CA ALA A 324 1.15 25.04 -32.64
C ALA A 324 2.01 24.05 -31.82
N LYS A 325 1.88 24.07 -30.49
CA LYS A 325 2.52 23.11 -29.58
C LYS A 325 1.78 21.77 -29.45
N GLY A 326 0.69 21.56 -30.19
CA GLY A 326 -0.10 20.32 -30.19
C GLY A 326 -0.89 20.08 -28.91
N ILE A 327 -1.04 21.09 -28.06
CA ILE A 327 -1.77 21.02 -26.78
C ILE A 327 -3.28 21.19 -26.99
N LEU A 328 -3.67 21.96 -28.01
CA LEU A 328 -5.06 22.09 -28.44
C LEU A 328 -5.29 21.43 -29.80
N THR A 329 -6.45 20.81 -29.94
CA THR A 329 -6.94 20.33 -31.24
C THR A 329 -7.47 21.48 -32.10
N GLU A 330 -7.54 21.27 -33.43
CA GLU A 330 -8.04 22.27 -34.39
C GLU A 330 -9.48 22.72 -34.08
N ASP A 331 -10.32 21.79 -33.62
CA ASP A 331 -11.74 22.02 -33.34
C ASP A 331 -11.94 22.86 -32.07
N GLU A 332 -11.14 22.60 -31.03
CA GLU A 332 -11.16 23.37 -29.78
C GLU A 332 -10.66 24.81 -29.99
N PHE A 333 -9.60 24.97 -30.79
CA PHE A 333 -9.09 26.28 -31.16
C PHE A 333 -10.11 27.08 -31.98
N SER A 334 -10.73 26.46 -32.98
CA SER A 334 -11.70 27.13 -33.86
C SER A 334 -12.96 27.58 -33.09
N THR A 335 -13.44 26.74 -32.16
CA THR A 335 -14.58 27.05 -31.30
C THR A 335 -14.28 28.25 -30.39
N LYS A 336 -13.12 28.25 -29.73
CA LYS A 336 -12.72 29.33 -28.83
C LYS A 336 -12.40 30.63 -29.56
N LYS A 337 -11.81 30.56 -30.76
CA LYS A 337 -11.58 31.71 -31.64
C LYS A 337 -12.89 32.38 -32.05
N ALA A 338 -13.91 31.60 -32.41
CA ALA A 338 -15.23 32.13 -32.78
C ALA A 338 -15.94 32.79 -31.58
N GLU A 339 -15.80 32.24 -30.37
CA GLU A 339 -16.38 32.81 -29.14
C GLU A 339 -15.72 34.15 -28.77
N LEU A 340 -14.39 34.23 -28.91
CA LEU A 340 -13.61 35.44 -28.61
C LEU A 340 -13.85 36.55 -29.63
N LEU A 341 -13.94 36.22 -30.93
CA LEU A 341 -14.24 37.21 -31.97
C LEU A 341 -15.66 37.79 -31.85
N LYS A 342 -16.64 37.01 -31.37
CA LYS A 342 -17.99 37.51 -31.08
C LYS A 342 -18.04 38.51 -29.92
N LYS A 343 -17.05 38.48 -29.02
CA LYS A 343 -16.92 39.45 -27.92
C LYS A 343 -16.28 40.77 -28.35
N LEU A 344 -15.83 40.87 -29.61
CA LEU A 344 -15.16 42.03 -30.18
C LEU A 344 -16.06 42.85 -31.12
N VAL A 345 -17.26 42.35 -31.45
CA VAL A 345 -18.25 42.95 -32.36
C VAL A 345 -19.40 43.57 -31.57
#